data_AF-A0A023EBK1-F1
#
_entry.id   AF-A0A023EBK1-F1
#
_cell.length_a   1.000
_cell.length_b   1.000
_cell.length_c   1.000
_cell.angle_alpha   90.00
_cell.angle_beta   90.00
_cell.angle_gamma   90.00
#
_symmetry.space_group_name_H-M   'P 1'
#
loop_
_entity.id
_entity.type
_entity.pdbx_description
1 polymer ?
#
loop_
_entity_poly.entity_id
_entity_poly.type
_entity_poly.pdbx_seq_one_letter_code
_entity_poly.pdbx_strand_id
1 'polypeptide(L)' 'MMEKENKSTNDSGRKPSGRDLQSLPTRQYLDQTVNPILLQGLKALAKERPQDPVQYLANFLMKNKSRVDESNGGTEEG' A
#
# COMPACT_ATOMS: atom_id res chain seq x y z
N MET A 1 -0.82 47.76 -23.43
CA MET A 1 -0.85 47.18 -22.08
C MET A 1 -1.91 46.09 -22.11
N MET A 2 -1.53 44.82 -21.96
CA MET A 2 -2.46 43.69 -22.01
C MET A 2 -3.25 43.62 -20.71
N GLU A 3 -4.58 43.75 -20.81
CA GLU A 3 -5.51 43.47 -19.72
C GLU A 3 -5.62 41.96 -19.46
N LYS A 4 -5.70 41.64 -18.17
CA LYS A 4 -5.79 40.29 -17.60
C LYS A 4 -7.19 39.72 -17.79
N GLU A 5 -7.26 38.39 -17.83
CA GLU A 5 -8.03 37.54 -16.89
C GLU A 5 -8.67 36.34 -17.61
N ASN A 6 -8.01 35.17 -17.54
CA ASN A 6 -8.62 33.91 -17.92
C ASN A 6 -9.10 33.20 -16.65
N LYS A 7 -10.41 33.27 -16.40
CA LYS A 7 -11.14 32.49 -15.41
C LYS A 7 -11.58 31.19 -16.06
N SER A 8 -11.04 30.06 -15.61
CA SER A 8 -11.64 28.75 -15.83
C SER A 8 -11.41 27.87 -14.61
N THR A 9 -12.43 27.92 -13.73
CA THR A 9 -13.02 26.77 -13.02
C THR A 9 -12.02 25.76 -12.47
N ASN A 10 -11.54 26.03 -11.25
CA ASN A 10 -10.97 25.02 -10.38
C ASN A 10 -12.06 23.99 -10.04
N ASP A 11 -11.88 22.77 -10.55
CA ASP A 11 -12.78 21.63 -10.43
C ASP A 11 -13.06 21.28 -8.96
N SER A 12 -14.34 21.05 -8.70
CA SER A 12 -14.88 20.71 -7.40
C SER A 12 -14.39 19.36 -6.91
N GLY A 13 -13.69 19.35 -5.77
CA GLY A 13 -14.05 18.42 -4.70
C GLY A 13 -13.88 16.91 -4.94
N ARG A 14 -12.91 16.45 -5.73
CA ARG A 14 -12.44 15.05 -5.58
C ARG A 14 -11.27 15.02 -4.61
N LYS A 15 -11.57 14.73 -3.34
CA LYS A 15 -10.61 14.01 -2.49
C LYS A 15 -10.10 12.83 -3.33
N PRO A 16 -8.78 12.61 -3.47
CA PRO A 16 -8.27 11.37 -4.04
C PRO A 16 -8.56 10.25 -3.02
N SER A 17 -9.82 9.81 -3.01
CA SER A 17 -10.34 8.71 -2.24
C SER A 17 -9.75 7.44 -2.83
N GLY A 18 -8.65 7.00 -2.23
CA GLY A 18 -7.88 5.85 -2.70
C GLY A 18 -6.68 6.30 -3.49
N ARG A 19 -5.49 6.13 -2.91
CA ARG A 19 -4.22 6.16 -3.67
C ARG A 19 -4.39 5.21 -4.84
N ASP A 20 -4.35 5.70 -6.07
CA ASP A 20 -4.41 4.85 -7.27
C ASP A 20 -3.17 3.95 -7.29
N LEU A 21 -3.24 2.82 -6.59
CA LEU A 21 -2.15 1.85 -6.46
C LEU A 21 -1.66 1.40 -7.85
N GLN A 22 -2.55 1.41 -8.84
CA GLN A 22 -2.29 1.05 -10.23
C GLN A 22 -1.44 2.08 -10.99
N SER A 23 -1.39 3.33 -10.51
CA SER A 23 -0.56 4.39 -11.11
C SER A 23 0.84 4.47 -10.49
N LEU A 24 1.07 3.75 -9.39
CA LEU A 24 2.32 3.82 -8.66
C LEU A 24 3.46 3.13 -9.42
N PRO A 25 4.69 3.66 -9.34
CA PRO A 25 5.88 2.92 -9.77
C PRO A 25 5.93 1.55 -9.09
N THR A 26 6.40 0.53 -9.81
CA THR A 26 6.39 -0.88 -9.37
C THR A 26 6.92 -1.07 -7.95
N ARG A 27 8.04 -0.41 -7.61
CA ARG A 27 8.65 -0.49 -6.28
C ARG A 27 7.70 0.01 -5.19
N GLN A 28 7.04 1.13 -5.44
CA GLN A 28 6.14 1.77 -4.48
C GLN A 28 4.82 0.99 -4.35
N TYR A 29 4.33 0.37 -5.43
CA TYR A 29 3.21 -0.56 -5.38
C TYR A 29 3.54 -1.76 -4.48
N LEU A 30 4.70 -2.39 -4.68
CA LEU A 30 5.11 -3.53 -3.86
C LEU A 30 5.30 -3.12 -2.40
N ASP A 31 5.94 -1.98 -2.14
CA ASP A 31 6.17 -1.45 -0.79
C ASP A 31 4.86 -1.15 -0.04
N GLN A 32 3.81 -0.71 -0.73
CA GLN A 32 2.51 -0.39 -0.13
C GLN A 32 1.53 -1.58 -0.06
N THR A 33 1.75 -2.64 -0.83
CA THR A 33 0.82 -3.78 -0.88
C THR A 33 1.37 -5.02 -0.18
N VAL A 34 2.52 -5.55 -0.60
CA VAL A 34 2.94 -6.90 -0.22
C VAL A 34 4.29 -6.95 0.48
N ASN A 35 5.16 -5.97 0.29
CA ASN A 35 6.52 -6.01 0.82
C ASN A 35 6.57 -6.09 2.37
N PRO A 36 5.74 -5.34 3.13
CA PRO A 36 5.78 -5.41 4.59
C PRO A 36 5.46 -6.81 5.15
N ILE A 37 4.43 -7.46 4.60
CA ILE A 37 4.00 -8.80 5.03
C ILE A 37 4.96 -9.88 4.51
N LEU A 38 5.51 -9.72 3.30
CA LEU A 38 6.53 -10.63 2.77
C LEU A 38 7.80 -10.59 3.63
N LEU A 39 8.28 -9.40 4.00
CA LEU A 39 9.44 -9.28 4.88
C LEU A 39 9.21 -9.94 6.26
N GLN A 40 8.02 -9.77 6.84
CA GLN A 40 7.67 -10.45 8.09
C GLN A 40 7.61 -11.98 7.93
N GLY A 41 6.98 -12.46 6.85
CA GLY A 41 6.88 -13.88 6.55
C GLY A 41 8.23 -14.52 6.28
N LEU A 42 9.13 -13.85 5.56
CA LEU A 42 10.49 -14.30 5.31
C LEU A 42 11.33 -14.35 6.59
N LYS A 43 11.17 -13.38 7.50
CA LYS A 43 11.83 -13.41 8.82
C LYS A 43 11.36 -14.60 9.65
N ALA A 44 10.05 -14.86 9.69
CA ALA A 44 9.49 -16.02 10.41
C ALA A 44 9.98 -17.34 9.79
N LEU A 45 9.96 -17.43 8.45
CA LEU A 45 10.44 -18.58 7.71
C LEU A 45 11.92 -18.88 7.97
N ALA A 46 12.77 -17.86 7.96
CA ALA A 46 14.20 -18.00 8.22
C ALA A 46 14.50 -18.49 9.66
N LYS A 47 13.62 -18.17 10.61
CA LYS A 47 13.72 -18.58 12.02
C LYS A 47 13.25 -20.01 12.23
N GLU A 48 12.08 -20.39 11.71
CA GLU A 48 11.50 -21.72 11.94
C GLU A 48 12.09 -22.80 11.04
N ARG A 49 12.54 -22.43 9.82
CA ARG A 49 13.05 -23.36 8.80
C ARG A 49 12.21 -24.63 8.66
N PRO A 50 10.91 -24.49 8.37
CA PRO A 50 10.02 -25.63 8.20
C PRO A 50 10.44 -26.48 6.99
N GLN A 51 10.01 -27.74 6.99
CA GLN A 51 10.29 -28.69 5.90
C GLN A 51 9.75 -28.20 4.55
N ASP A 52 8.59 -27.55 4.55
CA ASP A 52 7.95 -26.96 3.36
C ASP A 52 7.88 -25.42 3.45
N PRO A 53 8.94 -24.71 3.04
CA PRO A 53 9.04 -23.25 3.21
C PRO A 53 7.99 -22.46 2.42
N VAL A 54 7.63 -22.94 1.22
CA VAL A 54 6.65 -22.28 0.35
C VAL A 54 5.26 -22.33 0.97
N GLN A 55 4.84 -23.51 1.44
CA GLN A 55 3.52 -23.70 2.05
C GLN A 55 3.41 -22.92 3.37
N TYR A 56 4.47 -22.89 4.17
CA TYR A 56 4.53 -22.07 5.37
C TYR A 56 4.34 -20.58 5.04
N LEU A 57 5.08 -20.06 4.07
CA LEU A 57 4.99 -18.64 3.69
C LEU A 57 3.60 -18.30 3.15
N ALA A 58 3.01 -19.13 2.30
CA ALA A 58 1.65 -18.92 1.79
C ALA A 58 0.62 -18.86 2.93
N ASN A 59 0.70 -19.80 3.88
CA ASN A 59 -0.16 -19.81 5.07
C ASN A 59 0.06 -18.57 5.94
N PHE A 60 1.31 -18.13 6.10
CA PHE A 60 1.64 -16.91 6.84
C PHE A 60 1.00 -15.68 6.20
N LEU A 61 1.10 -15.53 4.88
CA LEU A 61 0.50 -14.42 4.14
C LEU A 61 -1.03 -14.41 4.27
N MET A 62 -1.68 -15.56 4.12
CA MET A 62 -3.13 -15.69 4.24
C MET A 62 -3.63 -15.33 5.64
N LYS A 63 -2.93 -15.78 6.69
CA LYS A 63 -3.28 -15.50 8.09
C LYS A 63 -3.08 -14.03 8.48
N ASN A 64 -2.10 -13.35 7.89
CA ASN A 64 -1.73 -11.98 8.26
C ASN A 64 -2.23 -10.92 7.27
N LYS A 65 -3.04 -11.31 6.27
CA LYS A 65 -3.55 -10.43 5.20
C LYS A 65 -4.29 -9.18 5.72
N SER A 66 -5.02 -9.29 6.82
CA SER A 66 -5.79 -8.17 7.42
C SER A 66 -4.92 -7.09 8.06
N ARG A 67 -3.72 -7.44 8.55
CA ARG A 67 -2.84 -6.50 9.29
C ARG A 67 -2.16 -5.48 8.37
N VAL A 68 -2.12 -5.76 7.07
CA VAL A 68 -1.51 -4.89 6.05
C VAL A 68 -2.41 -3.68 5.77
N ASP A 69 -3.72 -3.86 5.81
CA ASP A 69 -4.70 -2.80 5.52
C ASP A 69 -4.76 -1.76 6.66
N GLU A 70 -4.71 -2.22 7.92
CA GLU A 70 -4.68 -1.33 9.10
C GLU A 70 -3.42 -0.46 9.19
N SER A 71 -2.30 -0.91 8.63
CA SER A 71 -1.04 -0.15 8.66
C SER A 71 -1.05 1.06 7.72
N ASN A 72 -2.01 1.15 6.78
CA ASN A 72 -2.11 2.22 5.80
C ASN A 72 -3.26 3.21 6.09
N GLY A 73 -3.98 3.02 7.21
CA GLY A 73 -5.21 3.76 7.56
C GLY A 73 -5.16 4.56 8.87
N GLY A 74 -3.98 4.91 9.39
CA GLY A 74 -3.86 5.56 10.70
C GLY A 74 -3.13 6.90 10.68
N THR A 75 -3.84 8.01 10.42
CA THR A 75 -3.90 9.26 11.20
C THR A 75 -4.39 10.43 10.34
N GLU A 76 -5.72 10.62 10.30
CA GLU A 76 -6.33 11.95 10.05
C GLU A 76 -7.22 12.24 11.27
N GLU A 77 -6.59 12.74 12.34
CA GLU A 77 -7.28 13.56 13.36
C GLU A 77 -7.19 15.02 12.92
N GLY A 78 -8.34 15.71 12.89
CA GLY A 78 -8.46 17.13 12.55
C GLY A 78 -9.82 17.49 11.96
#